data_AF-A0A3S2C0C9-F1
#
_entry.id   AF-A0A3S2C0C9-F1
#
_cell.length_a   1.000
_cell.length_b   1.000
_cell.length_c   1.000
_cell.angle_alpha   90.00
_cell.angle_beta   90.00
_cell.angle_gamma   90.00
#
_symmetry.space_group_name_H-M   'P 1'
#
loop_
_entity.id
_entity.type
_entity.pdbx_description
1 polymer ?
#
loop_
_entity_poly.entity_id
_entity_poly.type
_entity_poly.pdbx_seq_one_letter_code
_entity_poly.pdbx_strand_id
1 'polypeptide(L)'
;IVDRIIPADELSMGGKEAGCAVYIDRQLMGAFGASSRLYTQGPFLPGLPTQGYQGEANPAQRYRTGLAAIDAFLKQRDGKTFVELAPAEQDAFLTAMEAGKVDLPNGVKGPGFFGLLLQNTMEGFFADPVYGGNKDMVSWRMLGFPGARYDYRDHVSKHNQPYPQPPVSIIGRPEWLGKGA
;
A
#
# COMPACT_ATOMS: atom_id res chain seq x y z
N ILE A 1 0.03 -5.62 9.24
CA ILE A 1 0.83 -4.46 8.77
C ILE A 1 -0.06 -3.38 8.16
N VAL A 2 -0.82 -3.65 7.08
CA VAL A 2 -1.65 -2.61 6.43
C VAL A 2 -2.64 -1.91 7.38
N ASP A 3 -3.24 -2.63 8.35
CA ASP A 3 -4.11 -2.05 9.40
C ASP A 3 -3.38 -1.22 10.46
N ARG A 4 -2.06 -1.30 10.51
CA ARG A 4 -1.24 -0.46 11.39
C ARG A 4 -0.83 0.82 10.66
N ILE A 5 -0.67 0.75 9.34
CA ILE A 5 -0.41 1.91 8.48
C ILE A 5 -1.69 2.73 8.29
N ILE A 6 -2.83 2.07 8.02
CA ILE A 6 -4.15 2.70 7.89
C ILE A 6 -5.10 1.98 8.86
N PRO A 7 -5.20 2.45 10.12
CA PRO A 7 -6.16 1.90 11.07
C PRO A 7 -7.59 2.32 10.71
N ALA A 8 -8.57 1.53 11.13
CA ALA A 8 -9.97 1.92 11.03
C ALA A 8 -10.28 3.03 12.04
N ASP A 9 -11.07 4.01 11.63
CA ASP A 9 -11.51 5.14 12.46
C ASP A 9 -12.94 5.58 12.08
N GLU A 10 -13.35 6.77 12.53
CA GLU A 10 -14.67 7.33 12.24
C GLU A 10 -14.86 7.73 10.76
N LEU A 11 -13.76 7.91 10.01
CA LEU A 11 -13.76 8.38 8.64
C LEU A 11 -13.76 7.23 7.62
N SER A 12 -13.10 6.12 7.94
CA SER A 12 -12.99 4.97 7.05
C SER A 12 -12.72 3.64 7.77
N MET A 13 -12.98 2.55 7.06
CA MET A 13 -12.45 1.23 7.41
C MET A 13 -10.92 1.19 7.28
N GLY A 14 -10.31 0.20 7.93
CA GLY A 14 -8.87 -0.03 7.94
C GLY A 14 -8.32 -0.55 6.62
N GLY A 15 -6.99 -0.52 6.48
CA GLY A 15 -6.29 -0.90 5.26
C GLY A 15 -6.57 -2.34 4.81
N LYS A 16 -6.79 -3.27 5.74
CA LYS A 16 -7.14 -4.66 5.44
C LYS A 16 -8.54 -4.75 4.87
N GLU A 17 -9.54 -4.18 5.53
CA GLU A 17 -10.93 -4.18 5.05
C GLU A 17 -11.06 -3.43 3.72
N ALA A 18 -10.28 -2.37 3.52
CA ALA A 18 -10.19 -1.64 2.27
C ALA A 18 -9.48 -2.41 1.14
N GLY A 19 -8.85 -3.56 1.43
CA GLY A 19 -8.23 -4.42 0.42
C GLY A 19 -6.78 -4.07 0.07
N CYS A 20 -6.08 -3.27 0.88
CA CYS A 20 -4.70 -2.83 0.57
C CYS A 20 -3.74 -4.01 0.39
N ALA A 21 -3.88 -5.07 1.19
CA ALA A 21 -3.06 -6.28 1.04
C ALA A 21 -3.34 -7.01 -0.29
N VAL A 22 -4.59 -7.02 -0.76
CA VAL A 22 -4.98 -7.63 -2.04
C VAL A 22 -4.42 -6.82 -3.21
N TYR A 23 -4.47 -5.47 -3.12
CA TYR A 23 -3.78 -4.60 -4.07
C TYR A 23 -2.29 -4.95 -4.15
N ILE A 24 -1.59 -4.98 -3.01
CA ILE A 24 -0.16 -5.28 -2.96
C ILE A 24 0.13 -6.63 -3.62
N ASP A 25 -0.60 -7.68 -3.27
CA ASP A 25 -0.40 -9.02 -3.86
C ASP A 25 -0.53 -9.02 -5.40
N ARG A 26 -1.58 -8.38 -5.92
CA ARG A 26 -1.79 -8.23 -7.37
C ARG A 26 -0.65 -7.46 -8.04
N GLN A 27 -0.17 -6.38 -7.42
CA GLN A 27 0.94 -5.59 -7.95
C GLN A 27 2.25 -6.38 -7.94
N LEU A 28 2.49 -7.20 -6.91
CA LEU A 28 3.68 -8.05 -6.79
C LEU A 28 3.68 -9.23 -7.78
N MET A 29 2.50 -9.67 -8.23
CA MET A 29 2.36 -10.64 -9.31
C MET A 29 2.47 -10.01 -10.70
N GLY A 30 2.32 -8.68 -10.81
CA GLY A 30 2.35 -7.94 -12.06
C GLY A 30 3.73 -7.43 -12.48
N ALA A 31 3.72 -6.55 -13.49
CA ALA A 31 4.93 -5.92 -14.04
C ALA A 31 5.72 -5.11 -13.00
N PHE A 32 5.03 -4.53 -12.01
CA PHE A 32 5.66 -3.84 -10.88
C PHE A 32 6.51 -4.81 -10.05
N GLY A 33 5.92 -5.92 -9.59
CA GLY A 33 6.61 -6.93 -8.79
C GLY A 33 7.83 -7.54 -9.47
N ALA A 34 7.74 -7.75 -10.79
CA ALA A 34 8.82 -8.29 -11.60
C ALA A 34 9.84 -7.23 -12.08
N SER A 35 9.59 -5.93 -11.84
CA SER A 35 10.32 -4.81 -12.45
C SER A 35 10.44 -4.91 -13.98
N SER A 36 9.50 -5.58 -14.66
CA SER A 36 9.66 -5.98 -16.08
C SER A 36 9.63 -4.80 -17.07
N ARG A 37 9.25 -3.61 -16.60
CA ARG A 37 9.24 -2.36 -17.36
C ARG A 37 10.45 -1.46 -17.06
N LEU A 38 11.38 -1.91 -16.23
CA LEU A 38 12.57 -1.15 -15.83
C LEU A 38 13.83 -1.82 -16.38
N TYR A 39 14.89 -1.04 -16.55
CA TYR A 39 16.22 -1.58 -16.77
C TYR A 39 16.78 -2.10 -15.44
N THR A 40 17.07 -3.40 -15.37
CA THR A 40 17.51 -4.08 -14.14
C THR A 40 18.82 -4.84 -14.34
N GLN A 41 19.66 -4.39 -15.27
CA GLN A 41 21.00 -4.96 -15.44
C GLN A 41 22.00 -4.16 -14.62
N GLY A 42 22.99 -4.84 -14.08
CA GLY A 42 24.05 -4.21 -13.30
C GLY A 42 24.97 -3.31 -14.15
N PRO A 43 25.94 -2.63 -13.51
CA PRO A 43 26.29 -2.75 -12.10
C PRO A 43 25.32 -2.01 -11.17
N PHE A 44 25.03 -2.60 -10.00
CA PHE A 44 24.26 -1.97 -8.93
C PHE A 44 25.21 -1.27 -7.96
N LEU A 45 25.07 0.05 -7.81
CA LEU A 45 25.89 0.86 -6.90
C LEU A 45 25.03 1.48 -5.80
N PRO A 46 25.61 1.80 -4.62
CA PRO A 46 24.90 2.55 -3.60
C PRO A 46 24.35 3.87 -4.16
N GLY A 47 23.04 4.06 -4.05
CA GLY A 47 22.39 5.30 -4.46
C GLY A 47 22.59 6.44 -3.46
N LEU A 48 22.48 7.67 -3.95
CA LEU A 48 22.28 8.85 -3.10
C LEU A 48 20.90 8.79 -2.44
N PRO A 49 20.69 9.45 -1.29
CA PRO A 49 19.40 9.45 -0.59
C PRO A 49 18.21 9.89 -1.46
N THR A 50 18.43 10.71 -2.49
CA THR A 50 17.40 11.23 -3.39
C THR A 50 17.07 10.31 -4.57
N GLN A 51 17.82 9.22 -4.77
CA GLN A 51 17.67 8.33 -5.93
C GLN A 51 16.74 7.13 -5.67
N GLY A 52 16.22 6.97 -4.45
CA GLY A 52 15.40 5.83 -4.09
C GLY A 52 16.17 4.51 -4.10
N TYR A 53 15.48 3.40 -4.36
CA TYR A 53 16.09 2.07 -4.35
C TYR A 53 16.93 1.81 -5.59
N GLN A 54 18.22 1.50 -5.40
CA GLN A 54 19.20 1.25 -6.47
C GLN A 54 19.77 -0.19 -6.44
N GLY A 55 19.11 -1.10 -5.74
CA GLY A 55 19.56 -2.50 -5.61
C GLY A 55 19.00 -3.42 -6.70
N GLU A 56 19.53 -4.64 -6.75
CA GLU A 56 19.15 -5.67 -7.72
C GLU A 56 17.75 -6.23 -7.50
N ALA A 57 17.31 -6.33 -6.23
CA ALA A 57 16.09 -7.06 -5.91
C ALA A 57 14.84 -6.32 -6.39
N ASN A 58 14.01 -7.00 -7.19
CA ASN A 58 12.73 -6.47 -7.61
C ASN A 58 11.75 -6.36 -6.40
N PRO A 59 10.64 -5.61 -6.52
CA PRO A 59 9.70 -5.44 -5.41
C PRO A 59 9.20 -6.77 -4.83
N ALA A 60 8.91 -7.78 -5.66
CA ALA A 60 8.45 -9.09 -5.16
C ALA A 60 9.50 -9.79 -4.29
N GLN A 61 10.76 -9.76 -4.69
CA GLN A 61 11.87 -10.28 -3.89
C GLN A 61 12.04 -9.48 -2.59
N ARG A 62 11.97 -8.15 -2.67
CA ARG A 62 12.07 -7.27 -1.48
C ARG A 62 10.99 -7.55 -0.45
N TYR A 63 9.75 -7.80 -0.88
CA TYR A 63 8.65 -8.19 0.02
C TYR A 63 8.92 -9.54 0.69
N ARG A 64 9.31 -10.57 -0.08
CA ARG A 64 9.61 -11.90 0.48
C ARG A 64 10.73 -11.84 1.50
N THR A 65 11.85 -11.20 1.17
CA THR A 65 12.99 -11.08 2.07
C THR A 65 12.68 -10.19 3.27
N GLY A 66 11.98 -9.07 3.08
CA GLY A 66 11.63 -8.14 4.14
C GLY A 66 10.68 -8.72 5.18
N LEU A 67 9.61 -9.40 4.75
CA LEU A 67 8.67 -10.07 5.65
C LEU A 67 9.35 -11.20 6.43
N ALA A 68 10.15 -12.03 5.75
CA ALA A 68 10.91 -13.10 6.40
C ALA A 68 11.92 -12.53 7.42
N ALA A 69 12.56 -11.40 7.12
CA ALA A 69 13.50 -10.76 8.03
C ALA A 69 12.82 -10.19 9.28
N ILE A 70 11.62 -9.61 9.15
CA ILE A 70 10.81 -9.16 10.30
C ILE A 70 10.51 -10.34 11.23
N ASP A 71 9.98 -11.44 10.70
CA ASP A 71 9.63 -12.60 11.53
C ASP A 71 10.87 -13.26 12.14
N ALA A 72 11.98 -13.34 11.41
CA ALA A 72 13.23 -13.87 11.95
C ALA A 72 13.76 -13.01 13.11
N PHE A 73 13.76 -11.68 12.95
CA PHE A 73 14.18 -10.75 13.99
C PHE A 73 13.31 -10.87 15.25
N LEU A 74 11.99 -10.86 15.09
CA LEU A 74 11.06 -10.94 16.22
C LEU A 74 11.11 -12.31 16.93
N LYS A 75 11.28 -13.40 16.18
CA LYS A 75 11.47 -14.74 16.76
C LYS A 75 12.75 -14.80 17.58
N GLN A 76 13.83 -14.18 17.11
CA GLN A 76 15.08 -14.13 17.86
C GLN A 76 14.96 -13.24 19.11
N ARG A 77 14.23 -12.11 19.03
CA ARG A 77 14.07 -11.16 20.14
C ARG A 77 13.15 -11.69 21.24
N ASP A 78 11.96 -12.15 20.87
CA ASP A 78 10.85 -12.43 21.80
C ASP A 78 10.21 -13.83 21.60
N GLY A 79 10.70 -14.64 20.66
CA GLY A 79 10.08 -15.93 20.31
C GLY A 79 8.77 -15.82 19.54
N LYS A 80 8.34 -14.61 19.14
CA LYS A 80 7.08 -14.32 18.45
C LYS A 80 7.30 -13.87 17.01
N THR A 81 6.30 -14.05 16.16
CA THR A 81 6.16 -13.42 14.84
C THR A 81 5.47 -12.06 14.96
N PHE A 82 5.49 -11.27 13.88
CA PHE A 82 4.83 -9.95 13.88
C PHE A 82 3.34 -10.02 14.23
N VAL A 83 2.64 -11.04 13.73
CA VAL A 83 1.19 -11.19 13.94
C VAL A 83 0.82 -11.61 15.37
N GLU A 84 1.78 -12.16 16.12
CA GLU A 84 1.62 -12.58 17.52
C GLU A 84 1.89 -11.46 18.52
N LEU A 85 2.44 -10.33 18.06
CA LEU A 85 2.63 -9.13 18.88
C LEU A 85 1.29 -8.44 19.18
N ALA A 86 1.17 -7.82 20.35
CA ALA A 86 0.03 -6.97 20.65
C ALA A 86 0.00 -5.74 19.73
N PRO A 87 -1.17 -5.14 19.46
CA PRO A 87 -1.32 -3.95 18.62
C PRO A 87 -0.27 -2.84 18.86
N ALA A 88 -0.09 -2.43 20.12
CA ALA A 88 0.86 -1.38 20.47
C ALA A 88 2.33 -1.79 20.23
N GLU A 89 2.65 -3.08 20.38
CA GLU A 89 3.99 -3.62 20.10
C GLU A 89 4.25 -3.68 18.59
N GLN A 90 3.23 -3.97 17.78
CA GLN A 90 3.30 -3.89 16.31
C GLN A 90 3.60 -2.46 15.87
N ASP A 91 2.90 -1.47 16.42
CA ASP A 91 3.09 -0.05 16.10
C ASP A 91 4.49 0.43 16.51
N ALA A 92 4.92 0.09 17.72
CA ALA A 92 6.25 0.41 18.22
C ALA A 92 7.35 -0.22 17.35
N PHE A 93 7.17 -1.48 16.93
CA PHE A 93 8.11 -2.15 16.05
C PHE A 93 8.20 -1.48 14.67
N LEU A 94 7.05 -1.18 14.03
CA LEU A 94 7.03 -0.51 12.73
C LEU A 94 7.67 0.88 12.81
N THR A 95 7.40 1.64 13.87
CA THR A 95 8.03 2.95 14.13
C THR A 95 9.55 2.82 14.29
N ALA A 96 10.02 1.81 15.04
CA ALA A 96 11.45 1.57 15.20
C ALA A 96 12.13 1.14 13.89
N MET A 97 11.43 0.33 13.07
CA MET A 97 11.90 -0.11 11.76
C MET A 97 12.02 1.07 10.78
N GLU A 98 11.02 1.97 10.76
CA GLU A 98 11.05 3.21 9.99
C GLU A 98 12.22 4.11 10.40
N ALA A 99 12.45 4.25 11.72
CA ALA A 99 13.53 5.06 12.27
C ALA A 99 14.94 4.44 12.10
N GLY A 100 15.05 3.24 11.51
CA GLY A 100 16.33 2.55 11.32
C GLY A 100 16.95 2.03 12.61
N LYS A 101 16.13 1.81 13.64
CA LYS A 101 16.56 1.29 14.96
C LYS A 101 16.45 -0.23 15.08
N VAL A 102 16.09 -0.90 13.98
CA VAL A 102 15.94 -2.36 13.91
C VAL A 102 16.94 -2.90 12.91
N ASP A 103 17.88 -3.70 13.40
CA ASP A 103 18.88 -4.40 12.58
C ASP A 103 18.27 -5.70 12.02
N LEU A 104 17.49 -5.55 10.94
CA LEU A 104 16.90 -6.70 10.25
C LEU A 104 17.99 -7.57 9.59
N PRO A 105 17.86 -8.90 9.63
CA PRO A 105 18.81 -9.82 9.01
C PRO A 105 18.78 -9.73 7.47
N ASN A 106 19.71 -10.43 6.82
CA ASN A 106 19.78 -10.59 5.36
C ASN A 106 19.96 -9.27 4.58
N GLY A 107 20.57 -8.27 5.21
CA GLY A 107 20.86 -6.98 4.57
C GLY A 107 19.62 -6.09 4.33
N VAL A 108 18.46 -6.44 4.89
CA VAL A 108 17.25 -5.64 4.75
C VAL A 108 17.40 -4.33 5.51
N LYS A 109 17.25 -3.20 4.82
CA LYS A 109 17.24 -1.88 5.42
C LYS A 109 15.83 -1.53 5.87
N GLY A 110 15.59 -1.53 7.19
CA GLY A 110 14.30 -1.24 7.82
C GLY A 110 13.56 -0.04 7.20
N PRO A 111 14.18 1.16 7.13
CA PRO A 111 13.52 2.35 6.58
C PRO A 111 13.12 2.18 5.11
N GLY A 112 13.98 1.55 4.30
CA GLY A 112 13.71 1.33 2.87
C GLY A 112 12.63 0.28 2.62
N PHE A 113 12.47 -0.71 3.50
CA PHE A 113 11.39 -1.67 3.41
C PHE A 113 10.07 -1.11 3.94
N PHE A 114 10.11 -0.37 5.06
CA PHE A 114 8.94 0.36 5.58
C PHE A 114 8.40 1.34 4.54
N GLY A 115 9.25 2.13 3.88
CA GLY A 115 8.84 3.06 2.82
C GLY A 115 8.13 2.36 1.66
N LEU A 116 8.57 1.17 1.26
CA LEU A 116 7.90 0.36 0.23
C LEU A 116 6.51 -0.11 0.69
N LEU A 117 6.40 -0.59 1.93
CA LEU A 117 5.12 -0.99 2.55
C LEU A 117 4.14 0.19 2.63
N LEU A 118 4.61 1.34 3.11
CA LEU A 118 3.84 2.57 3.22
C LEU A 118 3.34 3.00 1.83
N GLN A 119 4.23 3.11 0.85
CA GLN A 119 3.88 3.51 -0.50
C GLN A 119 2.78 2.60 -1.08
N ASN A 120 2.99 1.28 -1.09
CA ASN A 120 1.99 0.40 -1.72
C ASN A 120 0.70 0.26 -0.89
N THR A 121 0.74 0.48 0.43
CA THR A 121 -0.48 0.57 1.25
C THR A 121 -1.28 1.80 0.90
N MET A 122 -0.63 2.96 0.75
CA MET A 122 -1.26 4.21 0.33
C MET A 122 -1.83 4.09 -1.09
N GLU A 123 -1.07 3.52 -2.03
CA GLU A 123 -1.58 3.23 -3.37
C GLU A 123 -2.79 2.29 -3.30
N GLY A 124 -2.73 1.21 -2.51
CA GLY A 124 -3.84 0.29 -2.34
C GLY A 124 -5.08 0.94 -1.73
N PHE A 125 -4.93 1.97 -0.90
CA PHE A 125 -6.05 2.65 -0.28
C PHE A 125 -6.66 3.72 -1.18
N PHE A 126 -5.85 4.42 -1.98
CA PHE A 126 -6.31 5.58 -2.77
C PHE A 126 -6.46 5.32 -4.28
N ALA A 127 -5.91 4.24 -4.82
CA ALA A 127 -6.05 3.90 -6.23
C ALA A 127 -7.49 3.46 -6.57
N ASP A 128 -7.75 3.29 -7.87
CA ASP A 128 -9.01 2.75 -8.35
C ASP A 128 -9.24 1.32 -7.83
N PRO A 129 -10.46 0.97 -7.36
CA PRO A 129 -10.76 -0.35 -6.83
C PRO A 129 -10.55 -1.50 -7.81
N VAL A 130 -10.48 -1.23 -9.12
CA VAL A 130 -10.14 -2.25 -10.14
C VAL A 130 -8.83 -2.98 -9.82
N TYR A 131 -7.89 -2.30 -9.15
CA TYR A 131 -6.61 -2.86 -8.76
C TYR A 131 -6.68 -3.75 -7.50
N GLY A 132 -7.84 -3.88 -6.85
CA GLY A 132 -8.09 -4.79 -5.73
C GLY A 132 -8.01 -4.16 -4.34
N GLY A 133 -7.63 -2.89 -4.25
CA GLY A 133 -7.71 -2.07 -3.05
C GLY A 133 -8.92 -1.14 -3.07
N ASN A 134 -8.90 -0.09 -2.25
CA ASN A 134 -9.93 0.94 -2.14
C ASN A 134 -11.37 0.40 -2.26
N LYS A 135 -11.66 -0.68 -1.53
CA LYS A 135 -12.94 -1.41 -1.63
C LYS A 135 -14.11 -0.44 -1.51
N ASP A 136 -15.08 -0.59 -2.42
CA ASP A 136 -16.29 0.24 -2.50
C ASP A 136 -16.01 1.76 -2.62
N MET A 137 -14.79 2.11 -3.06
CA MET A 137 -14.27 3.47 -3.18
C MET A 137 -14.27 4.21 -1.84
N VAL A 138 -13.99 3.49 -0.74
CA VAL A 138 -14.11 4.03 0.63
C VAL A 138 -13.24 5.28 0.85
N SER A 139 -12.00 5.30 0.36
CA SER A 139 -11.13 6.48 0.51
C SER A 139 -11.61 7.65 -0.34
N TRP A 140 -12.22 7.37 -1.48
CA TRP A 140 -12.77 8.41 -2.35
C TRP A 140 -14.04 9.02 -1.74
N ARG A 141 -14.90 8.20 -1.12
CA ARG A 141 -16.05 8.71 -0.35
C ARG A 141 -15.60 9.55 0.83
N MET A 142 -14.59 9.07 1.57
CA MET A 142 -13.98 9.80 2.69
C MET A 142 -13.46 11.18 2.27
N LEU A 143 -12.77 11.28 1.12
CA LEU A 143 -12.22 12.54 0.61
C LEU A 143 -13.24 13.40 -0.16
N GLY A 144 -14.43 12.89 -0.47
CA GLY A 144 -15.35 13.52 -1.43
C GLY A 144 -14.83 13.52 -2.87
N PHE A 145 -13.90 12.62 -3.20
CA PHE A 145 -13.38 12.48 -4.56
C PHE A 145 -14.41 11.77 -5.46
N PRO A 146 -14.86 12.40 -6.56
CA PRO A 146 -15.92 11.85 -7.44
C PRO A 146 -15.50 10.68 -8.34
N GLY A 147 -14.23 10.29 -8.34
CA GLY A 147 -13.71 9.19 -9.15
C GLY A 147 -13.52 9.55 -10.63
N ALA A 148 -13.41 8.52 -11.48
CA ALA A 148 -13.16 8.58 -12.91
C ALA A 148 -14.41 8.97 -13.73
N ARG A 149 -15.15 9.99 -13.27
CA ARG A 149 -16.33 10.47 -13.99
C ARG A 149 -15.94 11.26 -15.24
N TYR A 150 -16.64 11.00 -16.32
CA TYR A 150 -16.34 11.58 -17.64
C TYR A 150 -16.63 13.08 -17.75
N ASP A 151 -17.72 13.58 -17.14
CA ASP A 151 -18.17 14.96 -17.35
C ASP A 151 -18.40 15.70 -16.03
N TYR A 152 -17.79 16.89 -15.94
CA TYR A 152 -17.90 17.83 -14.82
C TYR A 152 -18.36 19.22 -15.25
N ARG A 153 -18.75 19.45 -16.51
CA ARG A 153 -19.04 20.79 -17.06
C ARG A 153 -19.99 21.60 -16.18
N ASP A 154 -21.06 20.99 -15.68
CA ASP A 154 -22.06 21.64 -14.81
C ASP A 154 -21.57 21.97 -13.39
N HIS A 155 -20.33 21.58 -13.05
CA HIS A 155 -19.74 21.71 -11.72
C HIS A 155 -18.40 22.46 -11.74
N VAL A 156 -17.85 22.81 -12.90
CA VAL A 156 -16.55 23.52 -13.01
C VAL A 156 -16.56 24.86 -12.27
N SER A 157 -17.67 25.60 -12.34
CA SER A 157 -17.84 26.91 -11.68
C SER A 157 -18.30 26.80 -10.22
N LYS A 158 -18.59 25.60 -9.71
CA LYS A 158 -19.10 25.37 -8.35
C LYS A 158 -17.95 25.08 -7.40
N HIS A 159 -17.31 26.15 -6.92
CA HIS A 159 -16.21 26.04 -5.97
C HIS A 159 -16.71 25.73 -4.55
N ASN A 160 -15.95 24.93 -3.80
CA ASN A 160 -16.21 24.58 -2.39
C ASN A 160 -17.60 23.96 -2.14
N GLN A 161 -18.19 23.32 -3.15
CA GLN A 161 -19.46 22.61 -3.03
C GLN A 161 -19.20 21.10 -3.09
N PRO A 162 -19.79 20.30 -2.17
CA PRO A 162 -19.73 18.85 -2.26
C PRO A 162 -20.30 18.36 -3.58
N TYR A 163 -19.60 17.41 -4.22
CA TYR A 163 -20.11 16.78 -5.40
C TYR A 163 -21.26 15.82 -5.03
N PRO A 164 -22.47 15.95 -5.64
CA PRO A 164 -23.67 15.30 -5.12
C PRO A 164 -23.78 13.81 -5.45
N GLN A 165 -22.95 13.31 -6.37
CA GLN A 165 -23.05 11.93 -6.85
C GLN A 165 -21.94 11.06 -6.24
N PRO A 166 -22.20 9.76 -6.00
CA PRO A 166 -21.17 8.85 -5.52
C PRO A 166 -19.95 8.77 -6.46
N PRO A 167 -18.80 8.30 -5.95
CA PRO A 167 -17.66 8.03 -6.81
C PRO A 167 -17.95 7.00 -7.91
N VAL A 168 -17.13 7.00 -8.95
CA VAL A 168 -17.20 6.07 -10.09
C VAL A 168 -15.79 5.55 -10.38
N SER A 169 -15.62 4.23 -10.46
CA SER A 169 -14.35 3.60 -10.88
C SER A 169 -14.22 3.64 -12.41
N ILE A 170 -13.02 3.42 -12.93
CA ILE A 170 -12.72 3.25 -14.35
C ILE A 170 -13.66 2.22 -15.01
N ILE A 171 -14.04 1.17 -14.29
CA ILE A 171 -14.95 0.13 -14.78
C ILE A 171 -16.42 0.41 -14.46
N GLY A 172 -16.75 1.62 -14.02
CA GLY A 172 -18.09 2.02 -13.60
C GLY A 172 -18.33 1.77 -12.10
N ARG A 173 -19.60 1.65 -11.71
CA ARG A 173 -19.97 1.33 -10.33
C ARG A 173 -20.37 -0.14 -10.19
N PRO A 174 -20.14 -0.76 -9.02
CA PRO A 174 -20.63 -2.11 -8.75
C PRO A 174 -22.14 -2.25 -8.98
N GLU A 175 -22.94 -1.21 -8.70
CA GLU A 175 -24.40 -1.27 -8.92
C GLU A 175 -24.80 -1.24 -10.40
N TRP A 176 -23.89 -0.85 -11.30
CA TRP A 176 -24.11 -0.84 -12.75
C TRP A 176 -23.77 -2.19 -13.39
N LEU A 177 -22.98 -3.02 -12.71
CA LEU A 177 -22.70 -4.39 -13.10
C LEU A 177 -23.89 -5.23 -12.60
N GLY A 178 -24.82 -5.55 -13.50
CA GLY A 178 -26.05 -6.26 -13.16
C GLY A 178 -25.78 -7.56 -12.38
N LYS A 179 -26.73 -7.96 -11.51
CA LYS A 179 -26.69 -9.25 -10.82
C LYS A 179 -26.76 -10.39 -11.86
N GLY A 180 -25.61 -10.87 -12.33
CA GLY A 180 -25.54 -12.03 -13.24
C GLY A 180 -24.58 -11.90 -14.42
N ALA A 181 -23.46 -11.18 -14.27
CA ALA A 181 -22.32 -11.29 -15.18
C ALA A 181 -21.18 -12.07 -14.51
#